data_AF-A0A837I8A5-F1
#
_entry.id   AF-A0A837I8A5-F1
#
_cell.length_a   1.000
_cell.length_b   1.000
_cell.length_c   1.000
_cell.angle_alpha   90.00
_cell.angle_beta   90.00
_cell.angle_gamma   90.00
#
_symmetry.space_group_name_H-M   'P 1'
#
loop_
_entity.id
_entity.type
_entity.pdbx_description
1 polymer ?
#
loop_
_entity_poly.entity_id
_entity_poly.type
_entity_poly.pdbx_seq_one_letter_code
_entity_poly.pdbx_strand_id
1 'polypeptide(L)'
;MNKVTIKNFFKKYSSVLGLSFAIAISVIVFTVPIILTAFLGGAVFNPLIVGVVVSLGATIGELTGYLAGAGGGEIIEKDKKVQKVKKWMEKYGLWTLFALAVIPNPLFDLAGIVAGATKISVHKYLIVVWLGKLIKFVAISYIGAGSINVIDKFV
;
A
#
# COMPACT_ATOMS: atom_id res chain seq x y z
N MET A 1 -19.21 -16.96 -35.98
CA MET A 1 -17.93 -16.44 -35.43
C MET A 1 -17.48 -17.36 -34.31
N ASN A 2 -16.32 -18.01 -34.41
CA ASN A 2 -15.95 -18.96 -33.37
C ASN A 2 -15.69 -18.23 -32.04
N LYS A 3 -16.61 -18.43 -31.08
CA LYS A 3 -16.74 -17.66 -29.83
C LYS A 3 -15.50 -17.74 -28.92
N VAL A 4 -14.61 -18.68 -29.19
CA VAL A 4 -13.36 -18.91 -28.44
C VAL A 4 -12.29 -17.86 -28.77
N THR A 5 -12.21 -17.39 -30.02
CA THR A 5 -11.19 -16.41 -30.44
C THR A 5 -11.51 -14.99 -29.95
N ILE A 6 -12.79 -14.62 -29.81
CA ILE A 6 -13.23 -13.31 -29.31
C ILE A 6 -13.16 -13.24 -27.77
N LYS A 7 -13.52 -14.32 -27.06
CA LYS A 7 -13.36 -14.40 -25.59
C LYS A 7 -11.89 -14.36 -25.17
N ASN A 8 -10.99 -14.96 -25.93
CA ASN A 8 -9.55 -14.95 -25.64
C ASN A 8 -8.87 -13.62 -26.01
N PHE A 9 -9.47 -12.80 -26.89
CA PHE A 9 -8.98 -11.46 -27.22
C PHE A 9 -9.44 -10.40 -26.19
N PHE A 10 -10.71 -10.42 -25.76
CA PHE A 10 -11.22 -9.50 -24.72
C PHE A 10 -10.62 -9.76 -23.33
N LYS A 11 -10.38 -11.02 -22.97
CA LYS A 11 -9.76 -11.41 -21.67
C LYS A 11 -8.26 -11.06 -21.59
N LYS A 12 -7.60 -10.89 -22.74
CA LYS A 12 -6.15 -10.62 -22.87
C LYS A 12 -5.81 -9.12 -22.91
N TYR A 13 -6.72 -8.26 -23.38
CA TYR A 13 -6.50 -6.80 -23.44
C TYR A 13 -7.16 -6.00 -22.31
N SER A 14 -8.31 -6.44 -21.77
CA SER A 14 -9.00 -5.75 -20.66
C SER A 14 -8.22 -5.78 -19.34
N SER A 15 -7.55 -6.90 -19.06
CA SER A 15 -6.73 -7.12 -17.85
C SER A 15 -5.42 -6.32 -17.88
N VAL A 16 -4.84 -6.13 -19.07
CA VAL A 16 -3.64 -5.30 -19.28
C VAL A 16 -3.97 -3.81 -19.20
N LEU A 17 -5.17 -3.39 -19.62
CA LEU A 17 -5.64 -1.99 -19.49
C LEU A 17 -5.96 -1.61 -18.04
N GLY A 18 -6.53 -2.53 -17.25
CA GLY A 18 -6.84 -2.32 -15.84
C GLY A 18 -5.59 -2.17 -14.96
N LEU A 19 -4.52 -2.88 -15.31
CA LEU A 19 -3.20 -2.71 -14.70
C LEU A 19 -2.63 -1.30 -14.98
N SER A 20 -2.78 -0.77 -16.19
CA SER A 20 -2.21 0.53 -16.58
C SER A 20 -2.92 1.75 -15.99
N PHE A 21 -4.24 1.70 -15.76
CA PHE A 21 -5.02 2.81 -15.16
C PHE A 21 -4.80 2.94 -13.64
N ALA A 22 -4.72 1.83 -12.91
CA ALA A 22 -4.43 1.83 -11.47
C ALA A 22 -3.00 2.34 -11.14
N ILE A 23 -2.06 2.10 -12.06
CA ILE A 23 -0.67 2.58 -12.02
C ILE A 23 -0.57 4.10 -12.30
N ALA A 24 -1.56 4.73 -12.95
CA ALA A 24 -1.53 6.14 -13.33
C ALA A 24 -2.11 7.10 -12.27
N ILE A 25 -3.07 6.67 -11.44
CA ILE A 25 -3.83 7.57 -10.55
C ILE A 25 -3.18 7.77 -9.17
N SER A 26 -2.37 6.81 -8.69
CA SER A 26 -1.66 6.92 -7.40
C SER A 26 -0.45 7.87 -7.44
N VAL A 27 -0.14 8.43 -8.61
CA VAL A 27 1.08 9.20 -8.89
C VAL A 27 0.92 10.70 -8.58
N ILE A 28 -0.31 11.23 -8.42
CA ILE A 28 -0.54 12.69 -8.35
C ILE A 28 -1.51 13.08 -7.22
N VAL A 29 -0.99 13.12 -6.00
CA VAL A 29 -1.34 14.07 -4.92
C VAL A 29 -2.79 14.13 -4.35
N PHE A 30 -3.88 13.63 -4.96
CA PHE A 30 -5.23 13.81 -4.36
C PHE A 30 -6.38 12.81 -4.68
N THR A 31 -6.22 11.74 -5.46
CA THR A 31 -7.41 11.23 -6.20
C THR A 31 -8.17 10.01 -5.62
N VAL A 32 -7.56 9.05 -4.92
CA VAL A 32 -8.33 7.97 -4.26
C VAL A 32 -7.56 7.49 -3.03
N PRO A 33 -8.19 7.34 -1.84
CA PRO A 33 -7.56 6.68 -0.72
C PRO A 33 -7.06 5.30 -1.16
N ILE A 34 -5.75 5.02 -1.05
CA ILE A 34 -5.14 3.76 -1.51
C ILE A 34 -5.86 2.50 -0.95
N ILE A 35 -6.42 2.62 0.25
CA ILE A 35 -7.27 1.59 0.88
C ILE A 35 -8.53 1.31 0.04
N LEU A 36 -9.18 2.36 -0.46
CA LEU A 36 -10.35 2.26 -1.33
C LEU A 36 -9.98 1.63 -2.69
N THR A 37 -8.80 1.93 -3.23
CA THR A 37 -8.30 1.27 -4.45
C THR A 37 -8.12 -0.23 -4.25
N ALA A 38 -7.53 -0.66 -3.12
CA ALA A 38 -7.41 -2.08 -2.81
C ALA A 38 -8.76 -2.77 -2.64
N PHE A 39 -9.71 -2.10 -1.97
CA PHE A 39 -11.06 -2.63 -1.73
C PHE A 39 -11.85 -2.79 -3.03
N LEU A 40 -12.01 -1.71 -3.81
CA LEU A 40 -12.76 -1.75 -5.07
C LEU A 40 -12.08 -2.62 -6.12
N GLY A 41 -10.74 -2.56 -6.20
CA GLY A 41 -9.98 -3.43 -7.09
C GLY A 41 -10.16 -4.90 -6.73
N GLY A 42 -10.14 -5.23 -5.43
CA GLY A 42 -10.36 -6.60 -4.95
C GLY A 42 -11.78 -7.10 -5.18
N ALA A 43 -12.77 -6.20 -5.21
CA ALA A 43 -14.13 -6.52 -5.62
C ALA A 43 -14.17 -6.96 -7.10
N VAL A 44 -13.56 -6.19 -8.00
CA VAL A 44 -13.70 -6.42 -9.45
C VAL A 44 -12.72 -7.47 -10.01
N PHE A 45 -11.52 -7.57 -9.45
CA PHE A 45 -10.44 -8.40 -9.99
C PHE A 45 -9.99 -9.49 -9.00
N ASN A 46 -8.94 -10.24 -9.35
CA ASN A 46 -8.35 -11.19 -8.42
C ASN A 46 -7.77 -10.44 -7.20
N PRO A 47 -8.32 -10.66 -5.98
CA PRO A 47 -7.96 -9.87 -4.80
C PRO A 47 -6.49 -10.05 -4.39
N LEU A 48 -5.89 -11.22 -4.66
CA LEU A 48 -4.48 -11.47 -4.36
C LEU A 48 -3.57 -10.61 -5.25
N ILE A 49 -3.85 -10.57 -6.56
CA ILE A 49 -3.07 -9.78 -7.53
C ILE A 49 -3.21 -8.29 -7.21
N VAL A 50 -4.43 -7.83 -6.92
CA VAL A 50 -4.68 -6.42 -6.55
C VAL A 50 -3.91 -6.06 -5.28
N GLY A 51 -4.01 -6.87 -4.23
CA GLY A 51 -3.30 -6.62 -2.98
C GLY A 51 -1.78 -6.52 -3.19
N VAL A 52 -1.19 -7.39 -4.00
CA VAL A 52 0.24 -7.35 -4.35
C VAL A 52 0.59 -6.05 -5.09
N VAL A 53 -0.13 -5.72 -6.17
CA VAL A 53 0.15 -4.53 -6.98
C VAL A 53 -0.02 -3.24 -6.18
N VAL A 54 -1.12 -3.12 -5.42
CA VAL A 54 -1.38 -1.96 -4.58
C VAL A 54 -0.34 -1.83 -3.47
N SER A 55 0.06 -2.94 -2.83
CA SER A 55 1.10 -2.89 -1.79
C SER A 55 2.46 -2.44 -2.33
N LEU A 56 2.84 -2.87 -3.54
CA LEU A 56 4.08 -2.44 -4.19
C LEU A 56 4.05 -0.93 -4.49
N GLY A 57 3.00 -0.46 -5.16
CA GLY A 57 2.84 0.97 -5.47
C GLY A 57 2.81 1.82 -4.20
N ALA A 58 2.08 1.36 -3.18
CA ALA A 58 2.01 2.02 -1.90
C ALA A 58 3.35 2.02 -1.15
N THR A 59 4.20 0.99 -1.27
CA THR A 59 5.54 1.00 -0.66
C THR A 59 6.49 1.94 -1.39
N ILE A 60 6.42 1.99 -2.73
CA ILE A 60 7.23 2.92 -3.52
C ILE A 60 6.88 4.37 -3.17
N GLY A 61 5.58 4.68 -2.99
CA GLY A 61 5.14 6.01 -2.56
C GLY A 61 5.74 6.45 -1.23
N GLU A 62 5.95 5.54 -0.28
CA GLU A 62 6.55 5.83 1.04
C GLU A 62 8.03 6.16 0.99
N LEU A 63 8.71 5.88 -0.12
CA LEU A 63 10.10 6.23 -0.28
C LEU A 63 10.27 7.76 -0.21
N THR A 64 9.26 8.53 -0.62
CA THR A 64 9.25 10.00 -0.51
C THR A 64 9.37 10.46 0.94
N GLY A 65 8.58 9.89 1.85
CA GLY A 65 8.65 10.16 3.29
C GLY A 65 9.98 9.71 3.91
N TYR A 66 10.47 8.55 3.51
CA TYR A 66 11.80 8.07 3.93
C TYR A 66 12.91 9.05 3.51
N LEU A 67 12.91 9.50 2.26
CA LEU A 67 13.93 10.44 1.75
C LEU A 67 13.82 11.81 2.41
N ALA A 68 12.60 12.29 2.69
CA ALA A 68 12.38 13.51 3.45
C ALA A 68 13.02 13.43 4.84
N GLY A 69 12.89 12.30 5.52
CA GLY A 69 13.56 12.05 6.80
C GLY A 69 15.08 11.97 6.68
N ALA A 70 15.60 11.31 5.65
CA ALA A 70 17.03 11.15 5.42
C ALA A 70 17.73 12.48 5.08
N GLY A 71 17.05 13.40 4.39
CA GLY A 71 17.59 14.70 3.97
C GLY A 71 17.39 15.85 4.97
N GLY A 72 16.45 15.72 5.93
CA GLY A 72 16.04 16.83 6.80
C GLY A 72 15.89 16.46 8.29
N GLY A 73 16.73 15.54 8.78
CA GLY A 73 16.61 14.87 10.09
C GLY A 73 16.44 15.75 11.33
N GLU A 74 16.73 17.06 11.26
CA GLU A 74 16.61 18.00 12.39
C GLU A 74 15.22 18.66 12.54
N ILE A 75 14.37 18.65 11.51
CA ILE A 75 13.12 19.45 11.51
C ILE A 75 11.99 18.81 12.35
N ILE A 76 12.19 17.58 12.85
CA ILE A 76 11.07 16.71 13.27
C ILE A 76 11.10 16.37 14.77
N GLU A 77 12.01 16.96 15.54
CA GLU A 77 12.18 16.62 16.96
C GLU A 77 11.09 17.18 17.90
N LYS A 78 10.26 18.13 17.44
CA LYS A 78 9.28 18.82 18.30
C LYS A 78 7.92 18.14 18.44
N ASP A 79 7.60 17.14 17.61
CA ASP A 79 6.30 16.45 17.67
C ASP A 79 6.34 15.24 18.62
N LYS A 80 5.42 15.22 19.61
CA LYS A 80 5.27 14.12 20.59
C LYS A 80 5.02 12.76 19.92
N LYS A 81 4.29 12.72 18.80
CA LYS A 81 4.02 11.48 18.04
C LYS A 81 5.29 10.97 17.37
N VAL A 82 6.10 11.87 16.80
CA VAL A 82 7.39 11.51 16.18
C VAL A 82 8.33 10.96 17.23
N GLN A 83 8.45 11.61 18.39
CA GLN A 83 9.26 11.09 19.49
C GLN A 83 8.78 9.72 19.98
N LYS A 84 7.46 9.48 20.01
CA LYS A 84 6.89 8.18 20.37
C LYS A 84 7.30 7.09 19.38
N VAL A 85 7.18 7.38 18.09
CA VAL A 85 7.60 6.47 17.01
C VAL A 85 9.11 6.22 17.04
N LYS A 86 9.91 7.28 17.26
CA LYS A 86 11.36 7.18 17.46
C LYS A 86 11.71 6.23 18.60
N LYS A 87 11.11 6.41 19.79
CA LYS A 87 11.32 5.51 20.95
C LYS A 87 10.93 4.07 20.67
N TRP A 88 9.83 3.84 19.95
CA TRP A 88 9.43 2.49 19.56
C TRP A 88 10.43 1.87 18.60
N MET A 89 10.89 2.62 17.62
CA MET A 89 11.84 2.15 16.63
C MET A 89 13.25 1.95 17.21
N GLU A 90 13.66 2.74 18.20
CA GLU A 90 14.89 2.49 18.99
C GLU A 90 14.78 1.18 19.79
N LYS A 91 13.59 0.87 20.32
CA LYS A 91 13.36 -0.32 21.15
C LYS A 91 13.15 -1.61 20.35
N TYR A 92 12.43 -1.55 19.23
CA TYR A 92 11.98 -2.73 18.46
C TYR A 92 12.48 -2.74 17.02
N GLY A 93 13.12 -1.66 16.54
CA GLY A 93 13.70 -1.57 15.20
C GLY A 93 12.69 -1.79 14.09
N LEU A 94 13.04 -2.67 13.17
CA LEU A 94 12.24 -3.02 11.99
C LEU A 94 10.86 -3.57 12.36
N TRP A 95 10.69 -4.18 13.53
CA TRP A 95 9.40 -4.71 13.98
C TRP A 95 8.35 -3.61 14.19
N THR A 96 8.77 -2.41 14.62
CA THR A 96 7.87 -1.26 14.71
C THR A 96 7.33 -0.88 13.33
N LEU A 97 8.20 -0.83 12.32
CA LEU A 97 7.81 -0.51 10.95
C LEU A 97 6.85 -1.56 10.38
N PHE A 98 7.14 -2.84 10.61
CA PHE A 98 6.26 -3.93 10.21
C PHE A 98 4.87 -3.81 10.83
N ALA A 99 4.79 -3.66 12.16
CA ALA A 99 3.53 -3.58 12.89
C ALA A 99 2.70 -2.35 12.45
N LEU A 100 3.36 -1.20 12.29
CA LEU A 100 2.70 0.01 11.79
C LEU A 100 2.31 -0.11 10.31
N ALA A 101 3.01 -0.90 9.49
CA ALA A 101 2.66 -1.10 8.09
C ALA A 101 1.40 -1.97 7.92
N VAL A 102 1.23 -2.99 8.76
CA VAL A 102 0.11 -3.95 8.72
C VAL A 102 -1.24 -3.30 9.06
N ILE A 103 -1.24 -2.39 10.04
CA ILE A 103 -2.49 -1.78 10.52
C ILE A 103 -2.77 -0.51 9.71
N PRO A 104 -4.02 -0.22 9.30
CA PRO A 104 -4.38 1.09 8.77
C PRO A 104 -4.29 2.12 9.91
N ASN A 105 -3.20 2.88 9.96
CA ASN A 105 -2.97 3.90 10.97
C ASN A 105 -2.26 5.13 10.39
N PRO A 106 -2.52 6.34 10.91
CA PRO A 106 -1.89 7.57 10.44
C PRO A 106 -0.46 7.77 10.98
N LEU A 107 0.05 6.87 11.83
CA LEU A 107 1.40 7.00 12.41
C LEU A 107 2.48 6.42 11.48
N PHE A 108 2.10 5.60 10.50
CA PHE A 108 3.04 4.95 9.59
C PHE A 108 3.81 5.98 8.75
N ASP A 109 3.15 7.03 8.27
CA ASP A 109 3.79 8.09 7.46
C ASP A 109 4.92 8.78 8.25
N LEU A 110 4.70 9.01 9.55
CA LEU A 110 5.73 9.52 10.46
C LEU A 110 6.85 8.49 10.64
N ALA A 111 6.53 7.20 10.72
CA ALA A 111 7.51 6.13 10.87
C ALA A 111 8.44 6.01 9.65
N GLY A 112 7.94 6.23 8.44
CA GLY A 112 8.77 6.31 7.24
C GLY A 112 9.79 7.44 7.33
N ILE A 113 9.35 8.61 7.76
CA ILE A 113 10.22 9.77 7.97
C ILE A 113 11.24 9.51 9.08
N VAL A 114 10.82 8.97 10.23
CA VAL A 114 11.76 8.63 11.32
C VAL A 114 12.76 7.57 10.87
N ALA A 115 12.36 6.58 10.06
CA ALA A 115 13.24 5.55 9.52
C ALA A 115 14.33 6.16 8.63
N GLY A 116 13.98 7.15 7.82
CA GLY A 116 14.92 7.95 7.04
C GLY A 116 15.88 8.74 7.92
N ALA A 117 15.37 9.45 8.92
CA ALA A 117 16.18 10.28 9.83
C ALA A 117 17.15 9.44 10.67
N THR A 118 16.77 8.21 11.03
CA THR A 118 17.62 7.25 11.76
C THR A 118 18.54 6.43 10.84
N LYS A 119 18.54 6.71 9.53
CA LYS A 119 19.40 6.06 8.52
C LYS A 119 19.28 4.53 8.48
N ILE A 120 18.07 4.00 8.71
CA ILE A 120 17.79 2.57 8.50
C ILE A 120 18.04 2.24 7.03
N SER A 121 18.81 1.20 6.72
CA SER A 121 19.06 0.83 5.32
C SER A 121 17.77 0.74 4.49
N VAL A 122 17.70 1.49 3.38
CA VAL A 122 16.54 1.62 2.48
C VAL A 122 15.96 0.26 2.10
N HIS A 123 16.82 -0.70 1.77
CA HIS A 123 16.38 -2.04 1.37
C HIS A 123 15.66 -2.77 2.50
N LYS A 124 16.16 -2.67 3.74
CA LYS A 124 15.51 -3.26 4.91
C LYS A 124 14.17 -2.59 5.20
N TYR A 125 14.12 -1.26 5.09
CA TYR A 125 12.88 -0.49 5.20
C TYR A 125 11.85 -0.95 4.17
N LEU A 126 12.20 -0.96 2.88
CA LEU A 126 11.28 -1.32 1.80
C LEU A 126 10.75 -2.73 1.94
N ILE A 127 11.59 -3.72 2.24
CA ILE A 127 11.17 -5.12 2.40
C ILE A 127 10.17 -5.25 3.55
N VAL A 128 10.50 -4.69 4.70
CA VAL A 128 9.68 -4.82 5.91
C VAL A 128 8.34 -4.09 5.76
N VAL A 129 8.36 -2.89 5.21
CA VAL A 129 7.15 -2.10 4.93
C VAL A 129 6.29 -2.78 3.89
N TRP A 130 6.89 -3.30 2.83
CA TRP A 130 6.16 -4.02 1.80
C TRP A 130 5.47 -5.26 2.35
N LEU A 131 6.16 -6.08 3.15
CA LEU A 131 5.55 -7.26 3.77
C LEU A 131 4.35 -6.89 4.66
N GLY A 132 4.46 -5.82 5.46
CA GLY A 132 3.35 -5.36 6.28
C GLY A 132 2.18 -4.83 5.43
N LYS A 133 2.48 -4.00 4.42
CA LYS A 133 1.47 -3.47 3.49
C LYS A 133 0.83 -4.56 2.64
N LEU A 134 1.57 -5.61 2.28
CA LEU A 134 1.07 -6.75 1.52
C LEU A 134 -0.05 -7.44 2.31
N ILE A 135 0.19 -7.75 3.58
CA ILE A 135 -0.84 -8.34 4.46
C ILE A 135 -2.06 -7.42 4.52
N LYS A 136 -1.85 -6.13 4.76
CA LYS A 136 -2.92 -5.12 4.85
C LYS A 136 -3.77 -5.06 3.57
N PHE A 137 -3.13 -4.89 2.41
CA PHE A 137 -3.84 -4.66 1.15
C PHE A 137 -4.42 -5.94 0.57
N VAL A 138 -3.78 -7.10 0.76
CA VAL A 138 -4.41 -8.38 0.43
C VAL A 138 -5.67 -8.57 1.27
N ALA A 139 -5.61 -8.36 2.59
CA ALA A 139 -6.79 -8.45 3.44
C ALA A 139 -7.92 -7.51 2.98
N ILE A 140 -7.60 -6.23 2.74
CA ILE A 140 -8.58 -5.24 2.25
C ILE A 140 -9.16 -5.64 0.89
N SER A 141 -8.34 -6.16 -0.03
CA SER A 141 -8.83 -6.65 -1.32
C SER A 141 -9.75 -7.86 -1.21
N TYR A 142 -9.47 -8.80 -0.29
CA TYR A 142 -10.38 -9.91 -0.02
C TYR A 142 -11.70 -9.47 0.62
N ILE A 143 -11.67 -8.46 1.50
CA ILE A 143 -12.90 -7.86 2.03
C ILE A 143 -13.72 -7.23 0.89
N GLY A 144 -13.05 -6.55 -0.05
CA GLY A 144 -13.68 -6.03 -1.27
C GLY A 144 -14.32 -7.14 -2.12
N ALA A 145 -13.61 -8.24 -2.37
CA ALA A 145 -14.14 -9.40 -3.08
C ALA A 145 -15.39 -9.99 -2.41
N GLY A 146 -15.36 -10.09 -1.09
CA GLY A 146 -16.50 -10.59 -0.31
C GLY A 146 -17.72 -9.66 -0.35
N SER A 147 -17.52 -8.35 -0.52
CA SER A 147 -18.62 -7.38 -0.53
C SER A 147 -19.61 -7.58 -1.68
N ILE A 148 -19.16 -8.05 -2.85
CA ILE A 148 -20.04 -8.32 -4.00
C ILE A 148 -21.04 -9.44 -3.69
N ASN A 149 -20.57 -10.53 -3.08
CA ASN A 149 -21.44 -11.65 -2.72
C ASN A 149 -22.53 -11.26 -1.70
N VAL A 150 -22.28 -10.22 -0.89
CA VAL A 150 -23.27 -9.68 0.04
C VAL A 150 -24.27 -8.81 -0.71
N ILE A 151 -23.80 -7.95 -1.62
CA ILE A 151 -24.67 -7.06 -2.40
C ILE A 151 -25.62 -7.86 -3.30
N ASP A 152 -25.13 -8.93 -3.95
CA ASP A 152 -25.94 -9.83 -4.79
C ASP A 152 -27.03 -10.59 -4.02
N LYS A 153 -26.97 -10.61 -2.67
CA LYS A 153 -28.03 -11.21 -1.84
C LYS A 153 -29.16 -10.23 -1.51
N PHE A 154 -28.95 -8.93 -1.67
CA PHE A 154 -29.92 -7.89 -1.30
C PHE A 154 -30.54 -7.18 -2.52
N VAL A 155 -30.04 -7.44 -3.72
CA VAL A 155 -30.59 -7.02 -5.02
C VAL A 155 -31.26 -8.22 -5.68
#